data_AF-A0A9W4XSN7-F1
#
_entry.id   AF-A0A9W4XSN7-F1
#
_cell.length_a   1.000
_cell.length_b   1.000
_cell.length_c   1.000
_cell.angle_alpha   90.00
_cell.angle_beta   90.00
_cell.angle_gamma   90.00
#
_symmetry.space_group_name_H-M   'P 1'
#
loop_
_entity.id
_entity.type
_entity.pdbx_description
1 polymer ?
#
loop_
_entity_poly.entity_id
_entity_poly.type
_entity_poly.pdbx_seq_one_letter_code
_entity_poly.pdbx_strand_id
1 'polypeptide(L)' 'MTKGECPICREKGVDLTVHHVVEAPPSDGRPPSISICRDCHDMHEKYRNYLRDRCHIDINRSG' A
#
# COMPACT_ATOMS: atom_id res chain seq x y z
N MET A 1 16.10 5.85 -3.72
CA MET A 1 14.78 5.73 -4.39
C MET A 1 14.90 4.57 -5.36
N THR A 2 13.98 3.60 -5.29
CA THR A 2 14.02 2.41 -6.15
C THR A 2 12.96 2.57 -7.22
N LYS A 3 13.37 2.57 -8.48
CA LYS A 3 12.42 2.53 -9.61
C LYS A 3 11.88 1.10 -9.76
N GLY A 4 10.57 0.96 -9.90
CA GLY A 4 9.93 -0.34 -10.01
C GLY A 4 8.52 -0.28 -10.61
N GLU A 5 7.78 -1.36 -10.47
CA GLU A 5 6.35 -1.41 -10.78
C GLU A 5 5.54 -1.18 -9.50
N CYS A 6 4.59 -0.27 -9.54
CA CYS A 6 3.66 -0.07 -8.42
C CYS A 6 2.68 -1.26 -8.37
N PRO A 7 2.59 -2.00 -7.25
CA PRO A 7 1.68 -3.15 -7.15
C PRO A 7 0.19 -2.76 -7.15
N ILE A 8 -0.11 -1.48 -6.94
CA ILE A 8 -1.47 -0.93 -6.87
C ILE A 8 -1.98 -0.51 -8.26
N CYS A 9 -1.29 0.43 -8.90
CA CYS A 9 -1.70 0.97 -10.20
C CYS A 9 -1.04 0.27 -11.40
N ARG A 10 -0.11 -0.68 -11.17
CA ARG A 10 0.66 -1.41 -12.20
C ARG A 10 1.54 -0.53 -13.09
N GLU A 11 1.72 0.72 -12.71
CA GLU A 11 2.59 1.64 -13.42
C GLU A 11 4.06 1.25 -13.24
N LYS A 12 4.81 1.20 -14.34
CA LYS A 12 6.20 0.72 -14.40
C LYS A 12 7.18 1.88 -14.50
N GLY A 13 8.37 1.71 -13.92
CA GLY A 13 9.44 2.70 -13.98
C GLY A 13 9.23 3.89 -13.04
N VAL A 14 8.29 3.78 -12.10
CA VAL A 14 7.96 4.80 -11.11
C VAL A 14 8.82 4.68 -9.87
N ASP A 15 9.03 5.80 -9.18
CA ASP A 15 9.70 5.79 -7.88
C ASP A 15 8.78 5.19 -6.81
N LEU A 16 9.29 4.14 -6.15
CA LEU A 16 8.58 3.48 -5.07
C LEU A 16 8.96 4.08 -3.71
N THR A 17 7.93 4.29 -2.89
CA THR A 17 8.00 4.76 -1.51
C THR A 17 7.38 3.72 -0.58
N VAL A 18 7.91 3.61 0.63
CA VAL A 18 7.40 2.67 1.64
C VAL A 18 6.20 3.29 2.34
N HIS A 19 5.06 2.60 2.28
CA HIS A 19 3.83 2.98 2.97
C HIS A 19 3.56 2.01 4.13
N HIS A 20 3.31 2.54 5.33
CA HIS A 20 2.89 1.73 6.49
C HIS A 20 1.38 1.51 6.45
N VAL A 21 0.97 0.25 6.39
CA VAL A 21 -0.43 -0.18 6.34
C VAL A 21 -0.94 -0.30 7.78
N VAL A 22 -1.58 0.76 8.27
CA VAL A 22 -2.09 0.86 9.66
C VAL A 22 -3.34 -0.01 9.89
N GLU A 23 -3.98 -0.48 8.82
CA GLU A 23 -5.28 -1.19 8.87
C GLU A 23 -5.17 -2.70 9.11
N ALA A 24 -3.97 -3.28 9.08
CA ALA A 24 -3.74 -4.68 9.43
C ALA A 24 -3.31 -4.78 10.89
N PRO A 25 -3.89 -5.69 11.69
CA PRO A 25 -3.38 -5.96 13.04
C PRO A 25 -1.91 -6.40 12.92
N PRO A 26 -0.99 -5.79 13.69
CA PRO A 26 0.42 -6.12 13.57
C PRO A 26 0.63 -7.55 14.04
N SER A 27 1.13 -8.43 13.17
CA SER A 27 1.48 -9.82 13.52
C SER A 27 2.57 -9.88 14.58
N ASP A 28 3.49 -8.92 14.56
CA ASP A 28 4.71 -8.89 15.40
C ASP A 28 4.92 -7.52 16.08
N GLY A 29 3.84 -6.76 16.29
CA GLY A 29 3.91 -5.41 16.85
C GLY A 29 4.44 -4.32 15.90
N ARG A 30 4.73 -4.66 14.63
CA ARG A 30 5.07 -3.69 13.58
C ARG A 30 3.96 -3.61 12.53
N PRO A 31 3.51 -2.41 12.13
CA PRO A 31 2.55 -2.28 11.05
C PRO A 31 3.20 -2.80 9.75
N PRO A 32 2.52 -3.67 8.98
CA PRO A 32 3.04 -4.14 7.71
C PRO A 32 3.27 -2.96 6.77
N SER A 33 4.26 -3.07 5.89
CA SER A 33 4.57 -2.02 4.92
C SER A 33 4.58 -2.55 3.49
N ILE A 34 4.26 -1.67 2.55
CA ILE A 34 4.22 -1.96 1.12
C ILE A 34 4.94 -0.86 0.34
N SER A 35 5.71 -1.23 -0.68
CA SER A 35 6.36 -0.29 -1.59
C SER A 35 5.41 0.07 -2.73
N ILE A 36 5.02 1.35 -2.82
CA ILE A 36 4.05 1.86 -3.81
C ILE A 36 4.50 3.20 -4.40
N CYS A 37 3.98 3.58 -5.56
CA CYS A 37 4.28 4.90 -6.14
C CYS A 37 3.78 6.04 -5.24
N ARG A 38 4.35 7.23 -5.42
CA ARG A 38 4.01 8.41 -4.62
C ARG A 38 2.52 8.76 -4.66
N ASP A 39 1.90 8.66 -5.83
CA ASP A 39 0.49 8.98 -5.98
C ASP A 39 -0.40 8.02 -5.18
N CYS A 40 -0.10 6.72 -5.23
CA CYS A 40 -0.81 5.74 -4.41
C CYS A 40 -0.53 5.96 -2.92
N HIS A 41 0.71 6.31 -2.55
CA HIS A 41 1.06 6.65 -1.16
C HIS A 41 0.20 7.81 -0.62
N ASP A 42 0.14 8.92 -1.36
CA ASP A 42 -0.61 10.10 -0.95
C ASP A 42 -2.12 9.84 -0.90
N MET A 43 -2.65 8.99 -1.79
CA MET A 43 -4.06 8.57 -1.75
C MET A 43 -4.37 7.73 -0.51
N HIS A 44 -3.47 6.83 -0.11
CA HIS A 44 -3.67 6.00 1.08
C HIS A 44 -3.55 6.80 2.39
N GLU A 45 -2.66 7.80 2.42
CA GLU A 45 -2.54 8.70 3.57
C GLU A 45 -3.81 9.56 3.74
N LYS A 46 -4.44 9.99 2.63
CA LYS A 46 -5.65 10.83 2.64
C LYS A 46 -6.95 10.05 2.84
N TYR A 47 -7.06 8.85 2.29
CA TYR A 47 -8.30 8.06 2.30
C TYR A 47 -8.08 6.74 3.04
N ARG A 48 -8.50 6.73 4.31
CA ARG A 48 -8.59 5.49 5.13
C ARG A 48 -9.45 4.47 4.36
N ASN A 49 -8.94 3.25 4.14
CA ASN A 49 -9.49 2.15 3.33
C ASN A 49 -9.34 2.21 1.79
N TYR A 50 -8.49 3.09 1.22
CA TYR A 50 -8.31 3.15 -0.25
C TYR A 50 -7.94 1.79 -0.89
N LEU A 51 -7.13 0.98 -0.21
CA LEU A 51 -6.75 -0.37 -0.64
C LEU A 51 -7.95 -1.30 -0.84
N ARG A 52 -8.88 -1.28 0.12
CA ARG A 52 -10.09 -2.09 0.06
C ARG A 52 -11.02 -1.57 -1.03
N ASP A 53 -11.25 -0.26 -1.05
CA ASP A 53 -12.33 0.34 -1.82
C ASP A 53 -11.97 0.54 -3.31
N ARG A 54 -10.69 0.70 -3.65
CA ARG A 54 -10.23 0.92 -5.04
C ARG A 54 -9.39 -0.20 -5.60
N CYS A 55 -8.60 -0.88 -4.75
CA CYS A 55 -7.68 -1.91 -5.21
C CYS A 55 -8.26 -3.33 -5.04
N HIS A 56 -9.39 -3.46 -4.34
CA HIS A 56 -9.97 -4.74 -3.92
C HIS A 56 -8.98 -5.61 -3.14
N ILE A 57 -7.96 -4.99 -2.54
CA ILE A 57 -6.97 -5.68 -1.71
C ILE A 57 -7.53 -5.67 -0.29
N ASP A 58 -8.18 -6.77 0.07
CA ASP A 58 -8.63 -7.02 1.43
C ASP A 58 -7.50 -7.65 2.24
N ILE A 59 -6.68 -6.81 2.85
CA ILE A 59 -5.64 -7.22 3.81
C ILE A 59 -6.22 -7.84 5.10
N ASN A 60 -7.54 -7.78 5.32
CA ASN A 60 -8.23 -8.47 6.41
C ASN A 60 -8.79 -9.83 6.01
N ARG A 61 -8.57 -10.31 4.78
CA ARG A 61 -8.96 -11.67 4.39
C ARG A 61 -7.98 -12.67 4.98
N SER A 62 -8.21 -13.00 6.26
CA SER A 62 -7.63 -14.16 6.92
C SER A 62 -8.01 -15.41 6.11
N GLY A 63 -7.04 -16.00 5.42
CA GLY A 63 -7.08 -17.36 4.92
C GLY A 63 -6.40 -18.29 5.90
#